data_AF-A0A6S6PGI9-F1
#
_entry.id   AF-A0A6S6PGI9-F1
#
_cell.length_a   1.000
_cell.length_b   1.000
_cell.length_c   1.000
_cell.angle_alpha   90.00
_cell.angle_beta   90.00
_cell.angle_gamma   90.00
#
_symmetry.space_group_name_H-M   'P 1'
#
loop_
_entity.id
_entity.type
_entity.pdbx_description
1 polymer ?
#
loop_
_entity_poly.entity_id
_entity_poly.type
_entity_poly.pdbx_seq_one_letter_code
_entity_poly.pdbx_strand_id
1 'polypeptide(L)'
;MQIVKPGIYDLSNDAYHADPCAPMSLSSTGARKLTTDCPAIFKYERDNPTVRKRCFDIGTAGHLMVLEPEKFDDQTVLVEGFTKDGKPSAGYAATDAKEQRDAAYDAGKTPLLKPEIEMLQEMRASIWKDPVISKAFVGGETEKSMFWQDEDLRNREQESNHDTGAAS
;
A
#
# COMPACT_ATOMS: atom_id res chain seq x y z
N MET A 1 -11.42 -11.40 -4.65
CA MET A 1 -11.76 -11.25 -6.08
C MET A 1 -10.56 -11.70 -6.89
N GLN A 2 -10.76 -12.41 -8.01
CA GLN A 2 -9.66 -12.83 -8.88
C GLN A 2 -9.69 -12.02 -10.18
N ILE A 3 -8.54 -11.46 -10.56
CA ILE A 3 -8.36 -10.73 -11.82
C ILE A 3 -7.88 -11.71 -12.88
N VAL A 4 -8.68 -11.85 -13.94
CA VAL A 4 -8.44 -12.80 -15.04
C VAL A 4 -8.36 -12.13 -16.41
N LYS A 5 -8.58 -10.82 -16.49
CA LYS A 5 -8.49 -10.04 -17.71
C LYS A 5 -7.64 -8.80 -17.49
N PRO A 6 -6.81 -8.40 -18.47
CA PRO A 6 -6.17 -7.09 -18.43
C PRO A 6 -7.18 -5.96 -18.27
N GLY A 7 -6.78 -4.90 -17.58
CA GLY A 7 -7.65 -3.76 -17.34
C GLY A 7 -7.21 -2.89 -16.16
N ILE A 8 -8.01 -1.86 -15.91
CA ILE A 8 -7.87 -0.94 -14.79
C ILE A 8 -8.98 -1.25 -13.78
N TYR A 9 -8.60 -1.41 -12.51
CA TYR A 9 -9.49 -1.84 -11.44
C TYR A 9 -9.37 -0.93 -10.23
N ASP A 10 -10.50 -0.77 -9.53
CA ASP A 10 -10.57 -0.21 -8.18
C ASP A 10 -10.35 -1.34 -7.16
N LEU A 11 -9.17 -1.34 -6.54
CA LEU A 11 -8.81 -2.29 -5.49
C LEU A 11 -8.48 -1.52 -4.21
N SER A 12 -8.85 -2.08 -3.06
CA SER A 12 -8.23 -1.63 -1.82
C SER A 12 -6.75 -1.99 -1.83
N ASN A 13 -5.95 -1.25 -1.05
CA ASN A 13 -4.53 -1.53 -0.86
C ASN A 13 -4.30 -3.00 -0.45
N ASP A 14 -5.08 -3.49 0.52
CA ASP A 14 -5.05 -4.90 0.97
C ASP A 14 -5.38 -5.88 -0.16
N ALA A 15 -6.40 -5.61 -0.96
CA ALA A 15 -6.79 -6.49 -2.07
C ALA A 15 -5.74 -6.52 -3.18
N TYR A 16 -5.05 -5.41 -3.45
CA TYR A 16 -3.93 -5.35 -4.38
C TYR A 16 -2.73 -6.16 -3.86
N HIS A 17 -2.35 -5.98 -2.59
CA HIS A 17 -1.22 -6.69 -1.98
C HIS A 17 -1.48 -8.17 -1.70
N ALA A 18 -2.75 -8.59 -1.64
CA ALA A 18 -3.14 -10.01 -1.57
C ALA A 18 -2.89 -10.78 -2.88
N ASP A 19 -2.37 -10.12 -3.92
CA ASP A 19 -2.12 -10.67 -5.26
C ASP A 19 -3.39 -11.31 -5.87
N PRO A 20 -4.29 -10.51 -6.46
CA PRO A 20 -5.57 -11.00 -6.96
C PRO A 20 -5.44 -11.80 -8.27
N CYS A 21 -4.23 -12.04 -8.79
CA CYS A 21 -4.00 -12.78 -10.04
C CYS A 21 -3.61 -14.24 -9.76
N ALA A 22 -4.05 -15.17 -10.62
CA ALA A 22 -3.61 -16.57 -10.56
C ALA A 22 -2.75 -16.93 -11.79
N PRO A 23 -1.67 -17.69 -11.63
CA PRO A 23 -1.13 -18.18 -10.37
C PRO A 23 -0.45 -17.08 -9.53
N MET A 24 -0.10 -15.94 -10.14
CA MET A 24 0.47 -14.77 -9.48
C MET A 24 0.52 -13.55 -10.41
N SER A 25 0.64 -12.36 -9.84
CA SER A 25 1.07 -11.15 -10.54
C SER A 25 2.54 -10.82 -10.26
N LEU A 26 3.14 -9.98 -11.11
CA LEU A 26 4.48 -9.44 -10.91
C LEU A 26 4.41 -7.91 -10.84
N SER A 27 4.59 -7.36 -9.64
CA SER A 27 4.68 -5.92 -9.43
C SER A 27 6.06 -5.38 -9.82
N SER A 28 6.19 -4.05 -9.97
CA SER A 28 7.47 -3.39 -10.25
C SER A 28 8.52 -3.66 -9.17
N THR A 29 8.12 -3.67 -7.90
CA THR A 29 8.98 -4.05 -6.77
C THR A 29 9.38 -5.52 -6.85
N GLY A 30 8.44 -6.41 -7.17
CA GLY A 30 8.74 -7.84 -7.38
C GLY A 30 9.73 -8.07 -8.51
N ALA A 31 9.55 -7.40 -9.64
CA ALA A 31 10.46 -7.47 -10.79
C ALA A 31 11.87 -6.97 -10.42
N ARG A 32 11.97 -5.81 -9.76
CA ARG A 32 13.26 -5.31 -9.27
C ARG A 32 13.93 -6.31 -8.33
N LYS A 33 13.17 -6.88 -7.40
CA LYS A 33 13.70 -7.88 -6.46
C LYS A 33 14.25 -9.12 -7.15
N LEU A 34 13.56 -9.61 -8.18
CA LEU A 34 14.07 -10.71 -9.01
C LEU A 34 15.38 -10.35 -9.75
N THR A 35 15.59 -9.06 -10.07
CA THR A 35 16.81 -8.60 -10.73
C THR A 35 17.96 -8.29 -9.77
N THR A 36 17.67 -7.84 -8.55
CA THR A 36 18.69 -7.41 -7.57
C THR A 36 19.06 -8.50 -6.57
N ASP A 37 18.10 -9.35 -6.21
CA ASP A 37 18.25 -10.48 -5.30
C ASP A 37 18.02 -11.79 -6.07
N CYS A 38 17.82 -12.90 -5.34
CA CYS A 38 17.53 -14.19 -5.96
C CYS A 38 16.03 -14.54 -5.92
N PRO A 39 15.54 -15.37 -6.85
CA PRO A 39 14.14 -15.81 -6.89
C PRO A 39 13.65 -16.48 -5.60
N ALA A 40 14.54 -17.14 -4.86
CA ALA A 40 14.19 -17.79 -3.59
C ALA A 40 13.78 -16.77 -2.51
N ILE A 41 14.46 -15.62 -2.43
CA ILE A 41 14.12 -14.54 -1.49
C ILE A 41 12.77 -13.92 -1.88
N PHE A 42 12.57 -13.64 -3.16
CA PHE A 42 11.29 -13.13 -3.66
C PHE A 42 10.13 -14.06 -3.30
N LYS A 43 10.28 -15.37 -3.53
CA LYS A 43 9.28 -16.37 -3.14
C LYS A 43 9.04 -16.38 -1.63
N TYR A 44 10.11 -16.39 -0.83
CA TYR A 44 10.02 -16.41 0.63
C TYR A 44 9.22 -15.21 1.16
N GLU A 45 9.53 -13.99 0.73
CA GLU A 45 8.84 -12.79 1.23
C GLU A 45 7.38 -12.71 0.81
N ARG A 46 7.05 -13.21 -0.37
CA ARG A 46 5.65 -13.30 -0.80
C ARG A 46 4.88 -14.30 0.07
N ASP A 47 5.48 -15.45 0.34
CA ASP A 47 4.86 -16.49 1.16
C ASP A 47 4.89 -16.12 2.67
N ASN A 48 5.70 -15.12 3.06
CA ASN A 48 5.88 -14.63 4.44
C ASN A 48 5.78 -13.09 4.49
N PRO A 49 4.56 -12.52 4.34
CA PRO A 49 4.37 -11.09 4.29
C PRO A 49 4.91 -10.40 5.55
N THR A 50 5.62 -9.29 5.36
CA THR A 50 6.23 -8.57 6.47
C THR A 50 5.18 -7.94 7.37
N VAL A 51 5.39 -8.02 8.68
CA VAL A 51 4.59 -7.30 9.66
C VAL A 51 4.65 -5.80 9.37
N ARG A 52 3.47 -5.15 9.40
CA ARG A 52 3.32 -3.70 9.26
C ARG A 52 4.33 -2.98 10.16
N LYS A 53 5.11 -2.07 9.58
CA LYS A 53 6.10 -1.27 10.31
C LYS A 53 5.60 0.15 10.46
N ARG A 54 5.80 0.70 11.67
CA ARG A 54 5.48 2.09 11.99
C ARG A 54 6.10 3.09 10.99
N CYS A 55 7.29 2.80 10.47
CA CYS A 55 7.96 3.68 9.51
C CYS A 55 7.18 3.90 8.20
N PHE A 56 6.19 3.06 7.88
CA PHE A 56 5.34 3.22 6.71
C PHE A 56 4.09 4.07 6.96
N ASP A 57 3.67 4.25 8.21
CA ASP A 57 2.37 4.87 8.51
C ASP A 57 2.27 6.32 8.04
N ILE A 58 3.34 7.11 8.17
CA ILE A 58 3.36 8.49 7.64
C ILE A 58 3.22 8.51 6.12
N GLY A 59 3.86 7.55 5.42
CA GLY A 59 3.72 7.40 3.98
C GLY A 59 2.29 7.05 3.59
N THR A 60 1.72 6.02 4.22
CA THR A 60 0.32 5.59 4.02
C THR A 60 -0.66 6.75 4.25
N ALA A 61 -0.52 7.44 5.38
CA ALA A 61 -1.35 8.58 5.72
C ALA A 61 -1.15 9.78 4.78
N GLY A 62 0.07 10.01 4.29
CA GLY A 62 0.37 11.04 3.30
C GLY A 62 -0.26 10.76 1.93
N HIS A 63 -0.21 9.50 1.46
CA HIS A 63 -0.91 9.09 0.25
C HIS A 63 -2.42 9.34 0.37
N LEU A 64 -3.05 8.86 1.45
CA LEU A 64 -4.47 9.11 1.72
C LEU A 64 -4.78 10.61 1.78
N MET A 65 -4.01 11.36 2.58
CA MET A 65 -4.19 12.80 2.74
C MET A 65 -4.07 13.56 1.42
N VAL A 66 -3.23 13.14 0.47
CA VAL A 66 -3.04 13.89 -0.78
C VAL A 66 -3.99 13.41 -1.88
N LEU A 67 -4.18 12.10 -2.02
CA LEU A 67 -4.84 11.46 -3.15
C LEU A 67 -6.30 11.10 -2.89
N GLU A 68 -6.67 10.82 -1.65
CA GLU A 68 -8.01 10.37 -1.23
C GLU A 68 -8.46 11.06 0.08
N PRO A 69 -8.50 12.42 0.13
CA PRO A 69 -8.89 13.20 1.31
C PRO A 69 -10.08 12.66 2.08
N GLU A 70 -11.10 12.26 1.33
CA GLU A 70 -12.41 11.86 1.81
C GLU A 70 -12.36 10.55 2.59
N LYS A 71 -11.31 9.75 2.41
CA LYS A 71 -11.10 8.49 3.14
C LYS A 71 -10.16 8.65 4.34
N PHE A 72 -9.57 9.82 4.56
CA PHE A 72 -8.53 10.00 5.57
C PHE A 72 -9.05 9.73 6.98
N ASP A 73 -10.17 10.33 7.36
CA ASP A 73 -10.75 10.17 8.70
C ASP A 73 -11.28 8.75 8.94
N ASP A 74 -11.71 8.06 7.88
CA ASP A 74 -12.17 6.67 7.97
C ASP A 74 -11.01 5.69 8.17
N GLN A 75 -9.87 5.96 7.55
CA GLN A 75 -8.70 5.07 7.53
C GLN A 75 -7.61 5.42 8.54
N THR A 76 -7.75 6.52 9.27
CA THR A 76 -6.79 6.95 10.30
C THR A 76 -7.42 7.07 11.67
N VAL A 77 -6.58 7.05 12.72
CA VAL A 77 -7.00 7.26 14.10
C VAL A 77 -6.03 8.24 14.74
N LEU A 78 -6.54 9.35 15.25
CA LEU A 78 -5.77 10.22 16.14
C LEU A 78 -5.53 9.48 17.46
N VAL A 79 -4.28 9.36 17.84
CA VAL A 79 -3.86 8.78 19.13
C VAL A 79 -3.42 9.89 20.06
N GLU A 80 -4.05 9.96 21.22
CA GLU A 80 -3.71 10.89 22.30
C GLU A 80 -3.44 10.10 23.58
N GLY A 81 -2.20 10.16 24.06
CA GLY A 81 -1.80 9.54 25.32
C GLY A 81 -1.88 10.52 26.48
N PHE A 82 -2.18 10.01 27.66
CA PHE A 82 -2.19 10.78 28.90
C PHE A 82 -1.35 10.08 29.97
N THR A 83 -0.60 10.87 30.75
CA THR A 83 0.09 10.37 31.94
C THR A 83 -0.92 10.01 33.03
N LYS A 84 -0.48 9.30 34.07
CA LYS A 84 -1.32 8.98 35.24
C LYS A 84 -1.92 10.22 35.92
N ASP A 85 -1.27 11.38 35.77
CA ASP A 85 -1.71 12.66 36.30
C ASP A 85 -2.64 13.43 35.32
N GLY A 86 -3.06 12.79 34.22
CA GLY A 86 -3.98 13.37 33.22
C GLY A 86 -3.34 14.38 32.26
N LYS A 87 -2.01 14.47 32.19
CA LYS A 87 -1.31 15.38 31.26
C LYS A 87 -1.06 14.69 29.92
N PRO A 88 -1.11 15.42 28.77
CA PRO A 88 -0.75 14.84 27.48
C PRO A 88 0.64 14.21 27.50
N SER A 89 0.76 13.00 26.98
CA SER A 89 2.01 12.26 26.77
C SER A 89 2.45 12.41 25.32
N ALA A 90 3.75 12.61 25.12
CA ALA A 90 4.31 12.68 23.78
C ALA A 90 4.47 11.29 23.18
N GLY A 91 3.95 11.12 21.96
CA GLY A 91 4.06 9.87 21.23
C GLY A 91 3.33 8.69 21.87
N TYR A 92 3.79 7.49 21.55
CA TYR A 92 3.19 6.23 22.04
C TYR A 92 3.85 5.73 23.33
N ALA A 93 4.22 6.63 24.24
CA ALA A 93 4.93 6.28 25.46
C ALA A 93 3.98 5.80 26.56
N ALA A 94 2.85 6.50 26.73
CA ALA A 94 1.83 6.15 27.70
C ALA A 94 1.06 4.86 27.32
N THR A 95 0.57 4.15 28.33
CA THR A 95 -0.11 2.85 28.14
C THR A 95 -1.37 3.00 27.29
N ASP A 96 -2.17 4.02 27.56
CA ASP A 96 -3.38 4.34 26.80
C ASP A 96 -3.10 4.66 25.32
N ALA A 97 -2.02 5.40 25.02
CA ALA A 97 -1.61 5.66 23.64
C ALA A 97 -1.20 4.38 22.91
N LYS A 98 -0.55 3.43 23.60
CA LYS A 98 -0.19 2.13 23.00
C LYS A 98 -1.44 1.30 22.72
N GLU A 99 -2.37 1.25 23.67
CA GLU A 99 -3.64 0.55 23.51
C GLU A 99 -4.46 1.12 22.34
N GLN A 100 -4.56 2.45 22.22
CA GLN A 100 -5.22 3.10 21.08
C GLN A 100 -4.53 2.79 19.75
N ARG A 101 -3.20 2.83 19.71
CA ARG A 101 -2.41 2.50 18.53
C ARG A 101 -2.66 1.05 18.10
N ASP A 102 -2.59 0.12 19.04
CA ASP A 102 -2.73 -1.30 18.77
C ASP A 102 -4.17 -1.62 18.33
N ALA A 103 -5.18 -1.04 18.98
CA ALA A 103 -6.56 -1.13 18.54
C ALA A 103 -6.80 -0.55 17.14
N ALA A 104 -6.10 0.53 16.77
CA ALA A 104 -6.17 1.08 15.42
C ALA A 104 -5.59 0.10 14.38
N TYR A 105 -4.45 -0.52 14.67
CA TYR A 105 -3.87 -1.55 13.79
C TYR A 105 -4.78 -2.78 13.67
N ASP A 106 -5.36 -3.25 14.78
CA ASP A 106 -6.30 -4.38 14.77
C ASP A 106 -7.56 -4.08 13.96
N ALA A 107 -7.97 -2.80 13.92
CA ALA A 107 -9.07 -2.32 13.07
C ALA A 107 -8.65 -2.04 11.61
N GLY A 108 -7.40 -2.33 11.22
CA GLY A 108 -6.87 -2.05 9.87
C GLY A 108 -6.61 -0.58 9.59
N LYS A 109 -6.67 0.30 10.60
CA LYS A 109 -6.47 1.75 10.47
C LYS A 109 -5.02 2.15 10.73
N THR A 110 -4.70 3.38 10.33
CA THR A 110 -3.38 3.99 10.54
C THR A 110 -3.40 4.91 11.76
N PRO A 111 -2.76 4.54 12.88
CA PRO A 111 -2.64 5.42 14.03
C PRO A 111 -1.68 6.57 13.74
N LEU A 112 -2.08 7.79 14.10
CA LEU A 112 -1.30 8.99 13.93
C LEU A 112 -1.34 9.84 15.20
N LEU A 113 -0.22 10.47 15.50
CA LEU A 113 -0.13 11.47 16.54
C LEU A 113 -0.60 12.82 15.98
N LYS A 114 -1.10 13.69 16.85
CA LYS A 114 -1.47 15.06 16.47
C LYS A 114 -0.40 15.82 15.65
N PRO A 115 0.88 15.90 16.07
CA PRO A 115 1.91 16.60 15.26
C PRO A 115 2.15 15.95 13.89
N GLU A 116 1.87 14.66 13.73
CA GLU A 116 2.01 13.99 12.44
C GLU A 116 0.86 14.35 11.51
N ILE A 117 -0.37 14.46 12.02
CA ILE A 117 -1.52 14.95 11.26
C ILE A 117 -1.28 16.40 10.82
N GLU A 118 -0.79 17.26 11.73
CA GLU A 118 -0.45 18.66 11.41
C GLU A 118 0.61 18.72 10.31
N MET A 119 1.69 17.93 10.42
CA MET A 119 2.71 17.81 9.38
C MET A 119 2.13 17.36 8.03
N LEU A 120 1.23 16.38 8.02
CA LEU A 120 0.58 15.89 6.79
C LEU A 120 -0.33 16.96 6.15
N GLN A 121 -1.04 17.72 6.97
CA GLN A 121 -1.86 18.84 6.51
C GLN A 121 -1.01 19.96 5.90
N GLU A 122 0.12 20.30 6.52
CA GLU A 122 1.07 21.28 5.98
C GLU A 122 1.70 20.80 4.66
N MET A 123 2.07 19.52 4.58
CA MET A 123 2.58 18.90 3.36
C MET A 123 1.57 19.00 2.23
N ARG A 124 0.31 18.64 2.49
CA ARG A 124 -0.80 18.79 1.54
C ARG A 124 -0.96 20.25 1.12
N ALA A 125 -1.00 21.19 2.07
CA ALA A 125 -1.17 22.61 1.77
C ALA A 125 -0.05 23.13 0.86
N SER A 126 1.19 22.69 1.08
CA SER A 126 2.34 23.04 0.23
C SER A 126 2.17 22.55 -1.21
N ILE A 127 1.73 21.29 -1.40
CA ILE A 127 1.44 20.69 -2.71
C ILE A 127 0.37 21.50 -3.46
N TRP A 128 -0.72 21.86 -2.79
CA TRP A 128 -1.83 22.59 -3.42
C TRP A 128 -1.54 24.06 -3.68
N LYS A 129 -0.59 24.66 -2.94
CA LYS A 129 -0.14 26.04 -3.18
C LYS A 129 0.73 26.16 -4.43
N ASP A 130 1.41 25.09 -4.84
CA ASP A 130 2.26 25.09 -6.02
C ASP A 130 1.41 25.05 -7.32
N PRO A 131 1.57 26.03 -8.23
CA PRO A 131 0.74 26.16 -9.42
C PRO A 131 1.03 25.14 -10.53
N VAL A 132 2.12 24.37 -10.42
CA VAL A 132 2.49 23.30 -11.35
C VAL A 132 2.08 21.96 -10.77
N ILE A 133 2.47 21.69 -9.53
CA ILE A 133 2.24 20.40 -8.87
C ILE A 133 0.74 20.16 -8.66
N SER A 134 -0.01 21.16 -8.19
CA SER A 134 -1.46 21.03 -7.95
C SER A 134 -2.22 20.52 -9.17
N LYS A 135 -1.79 20.88 -10.39
CA LYS A 135 -2.41 20.45 -11.64
C LYS A 135 -2.28 18.94 -11.87
N ALA A 136 -1.27 18.29 -11.32
CA ALA A 136 -1.09 16.83 -11.43
C ALA A 136 -2.15 16.05 -10.65
N PHE A 137 -2.86 16.70 -9.72
CA PHE A 137 -3.87 16.08 -8.85
C PHE A 137 -5.31 16.45 -9.25
N VAL A 138 -5.52 17.08 -10.41
CA VAL A 138 -6.84 17.51 -10.89
C VAL A 138 -7.26 16.72 -12.13
N GLY A 139 -8.48 16.20 -12.13
CA GLY A 139 -9.11 15.58 -13.31
C GLY A 139 -8.69 14.14 -13.61
N GLY A 140 -7.93 13.51 -12.72
CA GLY A 140 -7.58 12.09 -12.79
C GLY A 140 -8.32 11.25 -11.74
N GLU A 141 -8.21 9.93 -11.87
CA GLU A 141 -8.64 8.96 -10.86
C GLU A 141 -7.39 8.42 -10.13
N THR A 142 -7.40 8.45 -8.80
CA THR A 142 -6.27 8.05 -7.95
C THR A 142 -6.34 6.56 -7.58
N GLU A 143 -5.20 6.00 -7.13
CA GLU A 143 -5.08 4.63 -6.59
C GLU A 143 -5.64 3.51 -7.50
N LYS A 144 -5.56 3.71 -8.82
CA LYS A 144 -5.96 2.70 -9.81
C LYS A 144 -4.93 1.61 -9.97
N SER A 145 -5.39 0.36 -9.99
CA SER A 145 -4.56 -0.81 -10.23
C SER A 145 -4.71 -1.29 -11.66
N MET A 146 -3.60 -1.29 -12.42
CA MET A 146 -3.57 -1.76 -13.79
C MET A 146 -2.91 -3.13 -13.89
N PHE A 147 -3.58 -4.07 -14.56
CA PHE A 147 -3.08 -5.42 -14.81
C PHE A 147 -2.98 -5.67 -16.31
N TRP A 148 -1.88 -6.29 -16.72
CA TRP A 148 -1.60 -6.63 -18.10
C TRP A 148 -0.86 -7.97 -18.17
N GLN A 149 -1.04 -8.69 -19.28
CA GLN A 149 -0.29 -9.92 -19.56
C GLN A 149 0.64 -9.66 -20.73
N ASP A 150 1.94 -9.86 -20.51
CA ASP A 150 2.95 -9.75 -21.56
C ASP A 150 2.72 -10.82 -22.65
N GLU A 151 2.46 -10.39 -23.88
CA GLU A 151 2.12 -11.28 -24.99
C GLU A 151 3.32 -12.08 -25.50
N ASP A 152 4.54 -11.53 -25.42
CA ASP A 152 5.76 -12.19 -25.87
C ASP A 152 6.10 -13.39 -24.97
N LEU A 153 5.95 -13.23 -23.65
CA LEU A 153 6.09 -14.33 -22.70
C LEU A 153 5.00 -15.38 -22.89
N ARG A 154 3.75 -14.96 -23.13
CA ARG A 154 2.62 -15.88 -23.33
C ARG A 154 2.81 -16.78 -24.55
N ASN A 155 3.29 -16.23 -25.67
CA ASN A 155 3.48 -16.98 -26.90
C ASN A 155 4.59 -18.04 -26.76
N ARG A 156 5.67 -17.71 -26.04
CA ARG A 156 6.78 -18.65 -25.77
C ARG A 156 6.37 -19.85 -24.91
N GLU A 157 5.50 -19.65 -23.92
CA GLU A 157 4.95 -20.75 -23.10
C GLU A 157 4.04 -21.68 -23.92
N GLN A 158 3.26 -21.14 -24.85
CA GLN A 158 2.41 -21.92 -25.74
C GLN A 158 3.23 -22.77 -26.70
N GLU A 159 4.31 -22.22 -27.26
CA GLU A 159 5.25 -22.93 -28.12
C GLU A 159 5.97 -24.08 -27.36
N SER A 160 6.43 -23.85 -26.12
CA SER A 160 7.09 -24.91 -25.33
C SER A 160 6.15 -26.04 -24.90
N ASN A 161 4.89 -25.72 -24.62
CA ASN A 161 3.87 -26.72 -24.26
C ASN A 161 3.40 -27.54 -25.48
N HIS A 162 3.50 -26.98 -26.70
CA HIS A 162 3.22 -27.72 -27.92
C HIS A 162 4.34 -28.73 -28.25
N ASP A 163 5.59 -28.37 -27.99
CA ASP A 163 6.77 -29.20 -28.28
C ASP A 163 6.93 -30.39 -27.30
N THR A 164 6.39 -30.26 -26.07
CA THR A 164 6.39 -31.32 -25.06
C THR A 164 5.20 -32.29 -25.16
N GLY A 165 4.20 -31.99 -25.99
CA GLY A 165 3.00 -32.81 -26.21
C GLY A 165 3.13 -33.90 -27.28
N ALA A 166 4.30 -34.05 -27.92
CA ALA A 166 4.54 -35.01 -29.01
C ALA A 166 5.15 -36.35 -28.57
N ALA A 167 5.21 -36.62 -27.26
CA ALA A 167 5.67 -37.89 -26.70
C ALA A 167 4.56 -38.57 -25.88
N SER A 168 3.58 -39.15 -26.58
CA SER A 168 2.67 -40.17 -26.04
C SER A 168 2.44 -41.26 -27.08
#